data_AF-A0A3D8J1E4-F1
#
_entry.id   AF-A0A3D8J1E4-F1
#
_cell.length_a   1.000
_cell.length_b   1.000
_cell.length_c   1.000
_cell.angle_alpha   90.00
_cell.angle_beta   90.00
_cell.angle_gamma   90.00
#
_symmetry.space_group_name_H-M   'P 1'
#
loop_
_entity.id
_entity.type
_entity.pdbx_description
1 polymer ?
#
loop_
_entity_poly.entity_id
_entity_poly.type
_entity_poly.pdbx_seq_one_letter_code
_entity_poly.pdbx_strand_id
1 'polypeptide(L)'
;MDFSVYDALGDTTNKLYKQVQAGKLLDPREARSTKESREEFRAKAKFLAQRRAEASAFDFPYGEDWNENDIELAEDTVRLASKIMAVTPPQGYINAPYYYFPEELDELFEAGKLDRKLDPRIEAYRRVGFPHELVKRIEEFGEKK
;
A
#
# COMPACT_ATOMS: atom_id res chain seq x y z
N MET A 1 1.33 -5.01 -2.02
CA MET A 1 -0.13 -5.29 -1.94
C MET A 1 -0.88 -3.98 -1.79
N ASP A 2 -2.07 -3.83 -2.39
CA ASP A 2 -2.92 -2.65 -2.14
C ASP A 2 -3.79 -2.88 -0.89
N PHE A 3 -3.35 -2.35 0.24
CA PHE A 3 -4.05 -2.50 1.52
C PHE A 3 -5.34 -1.68 1.59
N SER A 4 -5.51 -0.69 0.70
CA SER A 4 -6.70 0.16 0.70
C SER A 4 -7.98 -0.61 0.34
N VAL A 5 -7.85 -1.68 -0.44
CA VAL A 5 -8.96 -2.55 -0.86
C VAL A 5 -9.58 -3.31 0.32
N TYR A 6 -8.79 -3.63 1.34
CA TYR A 6 -9.22 -4.42 2.51
C TYR A 6 -9.39 -3.58 3.78
N ASP A 7 -9.04 -2.29 3.72
CA ASP A 7 -9.02 -1.39 4.88
C ASP A 7 -9.79 -0.09 4.63
N ALA A 8 -11.03 -0.22 4.12
CA ALA A 8 -11.90 0.93 3.84
C ALA A 8 -12.14 1.86 5.06
N LEU A 9 -11.90 1.38 6.28
CA LEU A 9 -12.03 2.15 7.53
C LEU A 9 -10.67 2.44 8.23
N GLY A 10 -9.53 2.09 7.63
CA GLY A 10 -8.19 2.38 8.17
C GLY A 10 -7.80 1.64 9.47
N ASP A 11 -8.54 0.61 9.87
CA ASP A 11 -8.34 -0.12 11.13
C ASP A 11 -7.12 -1.06 11.06
N THR A 12 -6.87 -1.73 9.93
CA THR A 12 -5.69 -2.60 9.82
C THR A 12 -4.40 -1.78 9.81
N THR A 13 -4.41 -0.64 9.13
CA THR A 13 -3.28 0.31 9.05
C THR A 13 -2.97 0.88 10.44
N ASN A 14 -4.01 1.28 11.19
CA ASN A 14 -3.84 1.76 12.57
C ASN A 14 -3.30 0.67 13.52
N LYS A 15 -3.74 -0.58 13.37
CA LYS A 15 -3.23 -1.71 14.17
C LYS A 15 -1.76 -2.00 13.90
N LEU A 16 -1.33 -1.95 12.64
CA LEU A 16 0.08 -2.09 12.27
C LEU A 16 0.90 -0.93 12.83
N TYR A 17 0.43 0.31 12.66
CA TYR A 17 1.08 1.50 13.19
C TYR A 17 1.30 1.43 14.71
N LYS A 18 0.29 1.01 15.48
CA LYS A 18 0.40 0.81 16.93
C LYS A 18 1.44 -0.26 17.30
N GLN A 19 1.56 -1.33 16.51
CA GLN A 19 2.57 -2.37 16.76
C GLN A 19 3.99 -1.88 16.46
N VAL A 20 4.15 -1.06 15.42
CA VAL A 20 5.41 -0.38 15.11
C VAL A 20 5.82 0.57 16.22
N GLN A 21 4.90 1.43 16.68
CA GLN A 21 5.13 2.34 17.81
C GLN A 21 5.50 1.60 19.10
N ALA A 22 4.87 0.44 19.34
CA ALA A 22 5.18 -0.40 20.50
C ALA A 22 6.51 -1.18 20.37
N GLY A 23 7.23 -1.05 19.25
CA GLY A 23 8.48 -1.78 18.99
C GLY A 23 8.30 -3.28 18.75
N LYS A 24 7.06 -3.76 18.60
CA LYS A 24 6.74 -5.17 18.36
C LYS A 24 6.96 -5.58 16.91
N LEU A 25 6.94 -4.61 16.01
CA LEU A 25 7.12 -4.80 14.59
C LEU A 25 8.05 -3.71 14.07
N LEU A 26 8.97 -4.05 13.19
CA LEU A 26 9.85 -3.06 12.59
C LEU A 26 9.14 -2.39 11.41
N ASP A 27 9.24 -1.07 11.30
CA ASP A 27 8.74 -0.38 10.10
C ASP A 27 9.61 -0.81 8.90
N PRO A 28 9.01 -1.35 7.84
CA PRO A 28 9.77 -1.89 6.71
C PRO A 28 10.50 -0.84 5.89
N ARG A 29 10.19 0.45 6.11
CA ARG A 29 10.86 1.61 5.48
C ARG A 29 12.13 2.02 6.22
N GLU A 30 12.36 1.52 7.43
CA GLU A 30 13.54 1.85 8.19
C GLU A 30 14.80 1.23 7.57
N ALA A 31 15.92 1.96 7.62
CA ALA A 31 17.21 1.49 7.06
C ALA A 31 17.72 0.20 7.70
N ARG A 32 17.35 -0.06 8.96
CA ARG A 32 17.68 -1.29 9.69
C ARG A 32 16.77 -2.48 9.35
N SER A 33 15.76 -2.29 8.50
CA SER A 33 14.86 -3.36 8.10
C SER A 33 15.56 -4.35 7.17
N THR A 34 15.61 -5.61 7.60
CA THR A 34 16.10 -6.75 6.81
C THR A 34 14.94 -7.43 6.09
N LYS A 35 15.26 -8.29 5.12
CA LYS A 35 14.28 -9.13 4.41
C LYS A 35 13.33 -9.85 5.38
N GLU A 36 13.87 -10.50 6.39
CA GLU A 36 13.09 -11.22 7.42
C GLU A 36 12.10 -10.29 8.14
N SER A 37 12.56 -9.12 8.59
CA SER A 37 11.68 -8.16 9.27
C SER A 37 10.56 -7.61 8.37
N ARG A 38 10.83 -7.45 7.06
CA ARG A 38 9.82 -7.03 6.07
C ARG A 38 8.82 -8.15 5.81
N GLU A 39 9.28 -9.40 5.75
CA GLU A 39 8.42 -10.57 5.62
C GLU A 39 7.52 -10.75 6.84
N GLU A 40 8.03 -10.53 8.06
CA GLU A 40 7.22 -10.53 9.29
C GLU A 40 6.15 -9.42 9.26
N PHE A 41 6.53 -8.20 8.88
CA PHE A 41 5.58 -7.09 8.70
C PHE A 41 4.50 -7.45 7.68
N ARG A 42 4.91 -7.99 6.52
CA ARG A 42 4.03 -8.41 5.43
C ARG A 42 3.07 -9.51 5.89
N ALA A 43 3.57 -10.52 6.59
CA ALA A 43 2.76 -11.62 7.12
C ALA A 43 1.72 -11.10 8.11
N LYS A 44 2.11 -10.17 9.00
CA LYS A 44 1.19 -9.56 9.95
C LYS A 44 0.12 -8.73 9.26
N ALA A 45 0.50 -7.95 8.25
CA ALA A 45 -0.44 -7.15 7.47
C ALA A 45 -1.44 -8.04 6.72
N LYS A 46 -0.98 -9.11 6.05
CA LYS A 46 -1.84 -10.11 5.39
C LYS A 46 -2.80 -10.76 6.38
N PHE A 47 -2.30 -11.18 7.54
CA PHE A 47 -3.12 -11.79 8.58
C PHE A 47 -4.23 -10.85 9.06
N LEU A 48 -3.93 -9.58 9.32
CA LEU A 48 -4.93 -8.60 9.76
C LEU A 48 -5.97 -8.31 8.67
N ALA A 49 -5.53 -8.19 7.41
CA ALA A 49 -6.42 -7.99 6.27
C ALA A 49 -7.35 -9.19 6.07
N GLN A 50 -6.81 -10.42 6.12
CA GLN A 50 -7.60 -11.64 6.00
C GLN A 50 -8.61 -11.76 7.14
N ARG A 51 -8.18 -11.56 8.40
CA ARG A 51 -9.08 -11.63 9.56
C ARG A 51 -10.22 -10.62 9.45
N ARG A 52 -9.96 -9.46 8.86
CA ARG A 52 -10.99 -8.44 8.60
C ARG A 52 -11.93 -8.86 7.50
N ALA A 53 -11.41 -9.37 6.39
CA ALA A 53 -12.24 -9.92 5.30
C ALA A 53 -13.14 -11.05 5.79
N GLU A 54 -12.61 -11.97 6.61
CA GLU A 54 -13.38 -13.03 7.25
C GLU A 54 -14.46 -12.47 8.18
N ALA A 55 -14.11 -11.53 9.07
CA ALA A 55 -15.07 -10.90 9.98
C ALA A 55 -16.18 -10.13 9.23
N SER A 56 -15.85 -9.49 8.11
CA SER A 56 -16.83 -8.81 7.25
C SER A 56 -17.71 -9.76 6.44
N ALA A 57 -17.28 -11.01 6.24
CA ALA A 57 -18.09 -12.03 5.58
C ALA A 57 -19.12 -12.65 6.54
N PHE A 58 -18.91 -12.52 7.85
CA PHE A 58 -19.93 -12.80 8.85
C PHE A 58 -20.83 -11.58 8.99
N ASP A 59 -22.13 -11.78 8.78
CA ASP A 59 -23.18 -10.77 8.96
C ASP A 59 -23.42 -10.53 10.46
N PHE A 60 -22.37 -10.07 11.15
CA PHE A 60 -22.45 -9.74 12.57
C PHE A 60 -23.37 -8.53 12.72
N PRO A 61 -24.34 -8.58 13.64
CA PRO A 61 -25.11 -7.39 13.97
C PRO A 61 -24.15 -6.29 14.46
N TYR A 62 -24.47 -5.03 14.15
CA TYR A 62 -23.78 -3.88 14.74
C TYR A 62 -23.78 -4.01 16.27
N GLY A 63 -22.72 -3.54 16.92
CA GLY A 63 -22.56 -3.70 18.36
C GLY A 63 -23.73 -3.07 19.13
N GLU A 64 -24.10 -3.64 20.28
CA GLU A 64 -25.23 -3.15 21.10
C GLU A 64 -25.11 -1.67 21.51
N ASP A 65 -23.89 -1.12 21.51
CA ASP A 65 -23.60 0.28 21.84
C ASP A 65 -23.89 1.27 20.68
N TRP A 66 -24.22 0.78 19.49
CA TRP A 66 -24.45 1.61 18.32
C TRP A 66 -25.90 2.10 18.28
N ASN A 67 -26.09 3.42 18.17
CA ASN A 67 -27.41 3.97 17.94
C ASN A 67 -27.77 3.95 16.44
N GLU A 68 -29.03 4.24 16.12
CA GLU A 68 -29.56 4.22 14.75
C GLU A 68 -28.79 5.16 13.80
N ASN A 69 -28.34 6.33 14.28
CA ASN A 69 -27.53 7.25 13.49
C ASN A 69 -26.13 6.71 13.20
N ASP A 70 -25.53 5.98 14.15
CA ASP A 70 -24.20 5.35 13.95
C ASP A 70 -24.27 4.27 12.86
N ILE A 71 -25.36 3.50 12.85
CA ILE A 71 -25.64 2.48 11.84
C ILE A 71 -25.85 3.14 10.48
N GLU A 72 -26.72 4.15 10.40
CA GLU A 72 -27.00 4.88 9.15
C GLU A 72 -25.72 5.52 8.58
N LEU A 73 -24.91 6.15 9.42
CA LEU A 73 -23.64 6.75 9.02
C LEU A 73 -22.66 5.70 8.46
N ALA A 74 -22.57 4.51 9.07
CA ALA A 74 -21.72 3.45 8.58
C ALA A 74 -22.19 2.91 7.23
N GLU A 75 -23.50 2.69 7.06
CA GLU A 75 -24.07 2.26 5.78
C GLU A 75 -23.83 3.30 4.68
N ASP A 76 -24.06 4.58 4.96
CA ASP A 76 -23.83 5.66 4.01
C ASP A 76 -22.36 5.81 3.65
N THR A 77 -21.46 5.61 4.62
CA THR A 77 -20.01 5.61 4.38
C THR A 77 -19.60 4.48 3.44
N VAL A 78 -20.09 3.25 3.68
CA VAL A 78 -19.81 2.10 2.81
C VAL A 78 -20.41 2.30 1.42
N ARG A 79 -21.64 2.83 1.33
CA ARG A 79 -22.32 3.13 0.07
C ARG A 79 -21.57 4.20 -0.72
N LEU A 80 -21.10 5.26 -0.06
CA LEU A 80 -20.29 6.31 -0.66
C LEU A 80 -18.97 5.75 -1.17
N ALA A 81 -18.22 5.01 -0.34
CA ALA A 81 -16.95 4.40 -0.73
C ALA A 81 -17.13 3.47 -1.94
N SER A 82 -18.18 2.65 -1.94
CA SER A 82 -18.49 1.72 -3.04
C SER A 82 -18.81 2.47 -4.35
N LYS A 83 -19.58 3.57 -4.29
CA LYS A 83 -19.84 4.42 -5.45
C LYS A 83 -18.57 5.08 -5.95
N ILE A 84 -17.71 5.58 -5.06
CA ILE A 84 -16.41 6.14 -5.42
C ILE A 84 -15.57 5.07 -6.13
N MET A 85 -15.46 3.86 -5.59
CA MET A 85 -14.69 2.76 -6.20
C MET A 85 -15.27 2.27 -7.53
N ALA A 86 -16.58 2.37 -7.74
CA ALA A 86 -17.21 1.98 -9.01
C ALA A 86 -16.95 3.02 -10.12
N VAL A 87 -16.89 4.30 -9.76
CA VAL A 87 -16.68 5.41 -10.71
C VAL A 87 -15.20 5.71 -10.90
N THR A 88 -14.38 5.43 -9.89
CA THR A 88 -12.91 5.52 -9.96
C THR A 88 -12.43 4.21 -10.56
N PRO A 89 -11.81 4.19 -11.75
CA PRO A 89 -11.16 2.98 -12.25
C PRO A 89 -10.24 2.42 -11.15
N PRO A 90 -9.97 1.10 -11.10
CA PRO A 90 -8.88 0.53 -10.30
C PRO A 90 -7.52 0.93 -10.90
N GLN A 91 -7.33 2.24 -11.07
CA GLN A 91 -6.08 2.89 -11.31
C GLN A 91 -5.74 3.52 -9.98
N GLY A 92 -4.91 2.85 -9.19
CA GLY A 92 -4.08 3.62 -8.28
C GLY A 92 -3.38 4.68 -9.11
N TYR A 93 -3.29 5.88 -8.56
CA TYR A 93 -2.57 6.97 -9.21
C TYR A 93 -1.31 6.42 -9.86
N ILE A 94 -1.09 6.70 -11.15
CA ILE A 94 0.16 6.34 -11.85
C ILE A 94 1.39 6.81 -11.05
N ASN A 95 1.21 7.83 -10.20
CA ASN A 95 2.20 8.41 -9.31
C ASN A 95 1.98 8.17 -7.81
N ALA A 96 1.00 7.38 -7.36
CA ALA A 96 1.01 6.95 -5.97
C ALA A 96 2.18 5.98 -5.84
N PRO A 97 3.20 6.26 -5.01
CA PRO A 97 4.25 5.30 -4.77
C PRO A 97 3.60 4.07 -4.14
N TYR A 98 3.38 3.04 -4.93
CA TYR A 98 3.14 1.72 -4.41
C TYR A 98 4.43 1.32 -3.71
N TYR A 99 4.44 1.43 -2.38
CA TYR A 99 5.55 1.00 -1.56
C TYR A 99 5.56 -0.54 -1.52
N TYR A 100 6.02 -1.14 -2.61
CA TYR A 100 6.36 -2.56 -2.62
C TYR A 100 7.66 -2.75 -1.85
N PHE A 101 7.74 -3.81 -1.05
CA PHE A 101 9.06 -4.25 -0.57
C PHE A 101 9.90 -4.67 -1.77
N PRO A 102 11.24 -4.51 -1.72
CA PRO A 102 12.11 -4.97 -2.80
C PRO A 102 11.74 -6.39 -3.23
N GLU A 103 11.60 -7.31 -2.29
CA GLU A 103 11.30 -8.71 -2.56
C GLU A 103 9.95 -8.91 -3.28
N GLU A 104 8.96 -8.05 -3.02
CA GLU A 104 7.67 -8.09 -3.73
C GLU A 104 7.77 -7.62 -5.18
N LEU A 105 8.68 -6.69 -5.49
CA LEU A 105 8.86 -6.21 -6.87
C LEU A 105 9.30 -7.36 -7.77
N ASP A 106 10.24 -8.18 -7.29
CA ASP A 106 10.76 -9.30 -8.06
C ASP A 106 9.66 -10.34 -8.32
N GLU A 107 8.86 -10.69 -7.30
CA GLU A 107 7.66 -11.55 -7.45
C GLU A 107 6.67 -10.99 -8.50
N LEU A 108 6.45 -9.68 -8.50
CA LEU A 108 5.50 -9.02 -9.41
C LEU A 108 6.02 -8.94 -10.86
N PHE A 109 7.32 -8.76 -11.05
CA PHE A 109 7.95 -8.85 -12.37
C PHE A 109 7.88 -10.28 -12.91
N GLU A 110 8.20 -11.27 -12.10
CA GLU A 110 8.12 -12.69 -12.48
C GLU A 110 6.70 -13.12 -12.83
N ALA A 111 5.71 -12.64 -12.07
CA ALA A 111 4.29 -12.87 -12.35
C ALA A 111 3.75 -12.07 -13.56
N GLY A 112 4.57 -11.23 -14.20
CA GLY A 112 4.16 -10.39 -15.34
C GLY A 112 3.16 -9.29 -14.99
N LYS A 113 3.00 -8.96 -13.70
CA LYS A 113 2.08 -7.91 -13.22
C LYS A 113 2.68 -6.52 -13.31
N LEU A 114 4.01 -6.41 -13.33
CA LEU A 114 4.74 -5.16 -13.45
C LEU A 114 5.66 -5.22 -14.69
N ASP A 115 5.77 -4.12 -15.43
CA ASP A 115 6.75 -4.01 -16.53
C ASP A 115 8.12 -3.66 -15.95
N ARG A 116 9.13 -4.47 -16.28
CA ARG A 116 10.51 -4.29 -15.81
C ARG A 116 11.14 -2.97 -16.28
N LYS A 117 10.60 -2.35 -17.33
CA LYS A 117 10.99 -0.98 -17.76
C LYS A 117 10.50 0.11 -16.81
N LEU A 118 9.48 -0.18 -16.02
CA LEU A 118 8.88 0.71 -15.03
C LEU A 118 9.35 0.38 -13.61
N ASP A 119 10.51 -0.30 -13.47
CA ASP A 119 11.04 -0.64 -12.16
C ASP A 119 11.31 0.63 -11.33
N PRO A 120 10.64 0.78 -10.17
CA PRO A 120 10.82 1.94 -9.31
C PRO A 120 12.26 2.07 -8.77
N ARG A 121 13.04 0.99 -8.76
CA ARG A 121 14.46 0.99 -8.35
C ARG A 121 15.37 1.65 -9.39
N ILE A 122 14.93 1.75 -10.64
CA ILE A 122 15.66 2.48 -11.68
C ILE A 122 15.44 3.97 -11.44
N GLU A 123 16.54 4.69 -11.29
CA GLU A 123 16.55 6.14 -11.14
C GLU A 123 15.72 6.79 -12.26
N ALA A 124 14.86 7.75 -11.91
CA ALA A 124 13.88 8.32 -12.84
C ALA A 124 14.52 8.83 -14.14
N TYR A 125 15.71 9.44 -14.06
CA TYR A 125 16.43 9.96 -15.22
C TYR A 125 17.06 8.88 -16.11
N ARG A 126 17.19 7.64 -15.63
CA ARG A 126 17.69 6.48 -16.37
C ARG A 126 16.58 5.63 -17.00
N ARG A 127 15.32 6.00 -16.80
CA ARG A 127 14.16 5.25 -17.34
C ARG A 127 14.03 5.46 -18.84
N VAL A 128 13.46 4.46 -19.51
CA VAL A 128 13.18 4.52 -20.95
C VAL A 128 12.23 5.68 -21.24
N GLY A 129 12.62 6.58 -22.14
CA GLY A 129 11.84 7.77 -22.52
C GLY A 129 12.22 9.06 -21.80
N PHE A 130 13.15 9.04 -20.83
CA PHE A 130 13.64 10.27 -20.21
C PHE A 130 14.52 11.08 -21.21
N PRO A 131 14.38 12.42 -21.29
CA PRO A 131 15.13 13.22 -22.26
C PRO A 131 16.65 13.16 -22.05
N HIS A 132 17.40 12.78 -23.08
CA HIS A 132 18.87 12.65 -23.02
C HIS A 132 19.56 13.96 -22.64
N GLU A 133 19.04 15.10 -23.08
CA GLU A 133 19.59 16.41 -22.71
C GLU A 133 19.53 16.67 -21.19
N LEU A 134 18.47 16.18 -20.53
CA LEU A 134 18.31 16.31 -19.08
C LEU A 134 19.21 15.35 -18.33
N VAL A 135 19.38 14.12 -18.82
CA VAL A 135 20.36 13.15 -18.26
C VAL A 135 21.75 13.78 -18.23
N LYS A 136 22.19 14.31 -19.37
CA LYS A 136 23.52 14.93 -19.49
C LYS A 136 23.71 16.09 -18.51
N ARG A 137 22.71 16.96 -18.34
CA ARG A 137 22.76 18.06 -17.37
C ARG A 137 22.83 17.56 -15.92
N ILE A 138 22.13 16.47 -15.59
CA ILE A 138 22.16 15.87 -14.24
C ILE A 138 23.54 15.27 -13.96
N GLU A 139 24.13 14.56 -14.92
CA GLU A 139 25.47 13.98 -14.81
C GLU A 139 26.55 15.07 -14.68
N GLU A 140 26.51 16.09 -15.56
CA GLU A 140 27.42 17.25 -15.49
C GLU A 140 27.31 18.03 -14.17
N PHE A 141 26.11 18.09 -13.59
CA PHE A 141 25.91 18.69 -12.27
C PHE A 141 26.49 17.82 -11.14
N GLY A 142 26.39 16.49 -11.26
CA GLY A 142 26.97 15.54 -10.32
C GLY A 142 28.50 15.55 -10.29
N GLU A 143 29.15 15.70 -11.45
CA GLU A 143 30.62 15.76 -11.57
C GLU A 143 31.24 17.07 -11.06
N LYS A 144 30.43 18.14 -10.95
CA LYS A 144 30.88 19.45 -10.43
C LYS A 144 30.87 19.57 -8.91
N LYS A 145 30.49 18.51 -8.20
CA LYS A 145 30.54 18.41 -6.73
C LYS A 145 31.80 17.71 -6.26
#